data_AF-A0A8E5HKN1-F1
#
_entry.id   AF-A0A8E5HKN1-F1
#
_cell.length_a   1.000
_cell.length_b   1.000
_cell.length_c   1.000
_cell.angle_alpha   90.00
_cell.angle_beta   90.00
_cell.angle_gamma   90.00
#
_symmetry.space_group_name_H-M   'P 1'
#
loop_
_entity.id
_entity.type
_entity.pdbx_description
1 polymer ?
#
loop_
_entity_poly.entity_id
_entity_poly.type
_entity_poly.pdbx_seq_one_letter_code
_entity_poly.pdbx_strand_id
1 'polypeptide(L)' 'MAGGMGPLMHQYNASISYDSPLYKEGILGSIAFARANAKSGMTSKDDFAEIERDLHDILKEWEADAFVIKPNESYC' A
#
# COMPACT_ATOMS: atom_id res chain seq x y z
N MET A 1 11.06 5.22 -29.97
CA MET A 1 9.64 5.34 -30.35
C MET A 1 8.91 5.89 -29.14
N ALA A 2 8.26 7.04 -29.30
CA ALA A 2 7.53 7.70 -28.23
C ALA A 2 6.27 6.90 -27.87
N GLY A 3 6.21 6.39 -26.65
CA GLY A 3 5.00 5.86 -26.03
C GLY A 3 4.75 6.66 -24.76
N GLY A 4 4.15 7.85 -24.89
CA GLY A 4 3.86 8.72 -23.77
C GLY A 4 2.92 8.04 -22.79
N MET A 5 3.45 7.62 -21.64
CA MET A 5 2.62 7.45 -20.44
C MET A 5 2.31 8.86 -19.94
N GLY A 6 1.07 9.26 -20.20
CA GLY A 6 0.61 10.64 -20.07
C GLY A 6 0.61 11.21 -18.64
N PRO A 7 0.17 12.47 -18.49
CA PRO A 7 0.04 13.22 -17.22
C PRO A 7 -0.80 12.54 -16.12
N LEU A 8 -1.37 11.36 -16.40
CA LEU A 8 -2.06 10.48 -15.46
C LEU A 8 -1.12 9.86 -14.40
N MET A 9 0.15 9.57 -14.76
CA MET A 9 1.13 9.01 -13.82
C MET A 9 1.53 10.03 -12.73
N HIS A 10 1.47 11.32 -13.03
CA HIS A 10 1.75 12.39 -12.06
C HIS A 10 0.60 12.58 -11.06
N GLN A 11 -0.63 12.23 -11.45
CA GLN A 11 -1.81 12.34 -10.58
C GLN A 11 -1.88 11.23 -9.53
N TYR A 12 -1.26 10.07 -9.76
CA TYR A 12 -1.17 9.01 -8.75
C TYR A 12 -0.23 9.38 -7.59
N ASN A 13 0.84 10.14 -7.87
CA ASN A 13 1.76 10.64 -6.84
C ASN A 13 1.23 11.90 -6.13
N ALA A 14 0.29 12.63 -6.76
CA ALA A 14 -0.30 13.84 -6.20
C ALA A 14 -1.33 13.60 -5.08
N SER A 15 -1.83 12.37 -4.89
CA SER A 15 -2.86 12.07 -3.89
C SER A 15 -2.33 11.58 -2.53
N ILE A 16 -1.04 11.23 -2.39
CA ILE A 16 -0.51 10.73 -1.11
C ILE A 16 -0.60 11.79 0.00
N SER A 17 -0.37 13.05 -0.33
CA SER A 17 -0.52 14.16 0.63
C SER A 17 -1.98 14.40 1.03
N TYR A 18 -2.95 13.94 0.23
CA TYR A 18 -4.40 14.08 0.47
C TYR A 18 -5.00 12.83 1.14
N ASP A 19 -4.42 11.64 0.90
CA ASP A 19 -4.78 10.36 1.53
C ASP A 19 -4.09 10.10 2.87
N SER A 20 -3.07 10.88 3.23
CA SER A 20 -2.40 10.81 4.53
C SER A 20 -3.38 10.79 5.73
N PRO A 21 -4.42 11.64 5.84
CA PRO A 21 -5.38 11.52 6.95
C PRO A 21 -6.20 10.22 6.96
N LEU A 22 -6.25 9.47 5.85
CA LEU A 22 -6.98 8.21 5.70
C LEU A 22 -6.07 6.97 5.60
N TYR A 23 -4.77 7.10 5.93
CA TYR A 23 -3.83 5.97 5.85
C TYR A 23 -4.34 4.78 6.67
N LYS A 24 -4.98 5.05 7.82
CA LYS A 24 -5.44 4.03 8.76
C LYS A 24 -6.57 3.21 8.17
N GLU A 25 -7.56 3.87 7.57
CA GLU A 25 -8.69 3.24 6.90
C GLU A 25 -8.23 2.41 5.71
N GLY A 26 -7.29 2.93 4.91
CA GLY A 26 -6.71 2.21 3.77
C GLY A 26 -5.96 0.94 4.18
N ILE A 27 -5.12 1.03 5.22
CA ILE A 27 -4.37 -0.12 5.74
C ILE A 27 -5.31 -1.17 6.34
N LEU A 28 -6.26 -0.76 7.18
CA LEU A 28 -7.22 -1.68 7.78
C LEU A 28 -8.14 -2.34 6.74
N GLY A 29 -8.55 -1.60 5.71
CA GLY A 29 -9.27 -2.13 4.55
C GLY A 29 -8.48 -3.19 3.80
N SER A 30 -7.18 -2.96 3.63
CA SER A 30 -6.26 -3.90 2.98
C SER A 30 -6.09 -5.19 3.80
N ILE A 31 -5.95 -5.09 5.13
CA ILE A 31 -5.93 -6.26 6.03
C ILE A 31 -7.25 -7.04 5.92
N ALA A 32 -8.39 -6.35 5.94
CA ALA A 32 -9.70 -7.00 5.85
C ALA A 32 -9.88 -7.76 4.53
N PHE A 33 -9.42 -7.17 3.41
CA PHE A 33 -9.43 -7.80 2.09
C PHE A 33 -8.51 -9.01 2.03
N ALA A 34 -7.26 -8.89 2.49
CA ALA A 34 -6.31 -10.01 2.55
C ALA A 34 -6.84 -11.16 3.41
N ARG A 35 -7.52 -10.84 4.53
CA ARG A 35 -8.16 -11.82 5.40
C ARG A 35 -9.31 -12.56 4.70
N ALA A 36 -10.09 -11.86 3.87
CA ALA A 36 -11.15 -12.47 3.08
C ALA A 36 -10.57 -13.44 2.04
N ASN A 37 -9.46 -13.06 1.38
CA ASN A 37 -8.75 -13.91 0.41
C ASN A 37 -8.14 -15.15 1.06
N ALA A 38 -7.60 -15.03 2.27
CA ALA A 38 -7.10 -16.18 3.03
C ALA A 38 -8.23 -17.16 3.38
N LYS A 39 -9.41 -16.63 3.75
CA LYS A 39 -10.59 -17.45 4.06
C LYS A 39 -11.19 -18.13 2.82
N SER A 40 -11.10 -17.51 1.65
CA SER A 40 -11.55 -18.10 0.38
C SER A 40 -10.55 -19.10 -0.21
N GLY A 41 -9.35 -19.23 0.39
CA GLY A 41 -8.29 -20.11 -0.08
C GLY A 41 -7.48 -19.54 -1.26
N MET A 42 -7.66 -18.26 -1.59
CA MET A 42 -6.88 -17.55 -2.61
C MET A 42 -5.45 -17.26 -2.15
N THR A 43 -5.25 -17.13 -0.83
CA THR A 43 -3.96 -16.85 -0.19
C THR A 43 -3.75 -17.85 0.95
N SER A 44 -2.51 -18.31 1.15
CA SER A 44 -2.19 -19.17 2.31
C SER A 44 -2.31 -18.40 3.61
N LYS A 45 -2.50 -19.10 4.73
CA LYS A 45 -2.51 -18.46 6.06
C LYS A 45 -1.17 -17.83 6.41
N ASP A 46 -0.06 -18.46 6.02
CA ASP A 46 1.29 -17.93 6.24
C ASP A 46 1.52 -16.64 5.46
N ASP A 47 1.09 -16.62 4.19
CA ASP A 47 1.19 -15.44 3.32
C ASP A 47 0.31 -14.29 3.84
N PHE A 48 -0.91 -14.61 4.30
CA PHE A 48 -1.75 -13.62 4.98
C PHE A 48 -1.11 -13.08 6.26
N ALA A 49 -0.47 -13.92 7.07
CA ALA A 49 0.18 -13.50 8.30
C ALA A 49 1.36 -12.55 8.02
N GLU A 50 2.10 -12.79 6.94
CA GLU A 50 3.16 -11.90 6.47
C GLU A 50 2.58 -10.55 6.03
N ILE A 51 1.55 -10.55 5.18
CA ILE A 51 0.87 -9.33 4.72
C ILE A 51 0.30 -8.53 5.90
N GLU A 52 -0.37 -9.20 6.84
CA GLU A 52 -0.94 -8.57 8.03
C GLU A 52 0.13 -7.90 8.90
N ARG A 53 1.26 -8.60 9.13
CA ARG A 53 2.40 -8.06 9.87
C ARG A 53 2.96 -6.81 9.18
N ASP A 54 3.24 -6.89 7.89
CA ASP A 54 3.89 -5.80 7.16
C ASP A 54 2.98 -4.56 7.09
N LEU A 55 1.67 -4.76 6.89
CA LEU A 55 0.68 -3.66 6.94
C LEU A 55 0.58 -3.02 8.34
N HIS A 56 0.72 -3.81 9.41
CA HIS A 56 0.79 -3.29 10.76
C HIS A 56 2.08 -2.52 11.05
N ASP A 57 3.21 -2.92 10.47
CA ASP A 57 4.47 -2.20 10.62
C ASP A 57 4.42 -0.87 9.87
N ILE A 58 3.86 -0.85 8.65
CA ILE A 58 3.57 0.39 7.92
C ILE A 58 2.67 1.31 8.75
N LEU A 59 1.61 0.79 9.38
CA LEU A 59 0.73 1.58 10.24
C LEU A 59 1.50 2.24 11.39
N LYS A 60 2.41 1.51 12.06
CA LYS A 60 3.24 2.05 13.13
C LYS A 60 4.20 3.13 12.62
N GLU A 61 4.77 2.95 11.43
CA GLU A 61 5.64 3.95 10.79
C GLU A 61 4.87 5.25 10.52
N TRP A 62 3.62 5.15 10.05
CA TRP A 62 2.74 6.31 9.87
C TRP A 62 2.36 6.96 11.21
N GLU A 63 2.01 6.17 12.24
CA GLU A 63 1.69 6.68 13.58
C GLU A 63 2.89 7.35 14.27
N ALA A 64 4.13 6.97 13.91
CA ALA A 64 5.36 7.54 14.42
C ALA A 64 5.92 8.72 13.60
N ASP A 65 5.21 9.19 12.55
CA ASP A 65 5.69 10.19 11.58
C ASP A 65 7.03 9.78 10.92
N ALA A 66 7.32 8.48 10.89
CA ALA A 66 8.58 7.91 10.42
C ALA A 66 8.45 7.24 9.04
N PHE A 67 7.24 7.20 8.48
CA PHE A 67 7.00 6.58 7.17
C PHE A 67 7.68 7.39 6.06
N VAL A 68 8.68 6.78 5.42
CA VAL A 68 9.39 7.38 4.30
C VAL A 68 8.78 6.89 3.00
N ILE A 69 8.09 7.78 2.29
CA ILE A 69 7.66 7.53 0.91
C ILE A 69 8.92 7.49 0.04
N LYS A 70 9.34 6.29 -0.36
CA LYS A 70 10.43 6.15 -1.31
C LYS A 70 9.94 6.52 -2.71
N PRO A 71 10.52 7.52 -3.39
CA PRO A 71 10.26 7.73 -4.81
C PRO A 71 10.71 6.48 -5.56
N ASN A 72 9.88 5.99 -6.48
CA ASN A 72 10.05 4.66 -7.08
C ASN A 72 11.48 4.47 -7.64
N GLU A 73 12.11 3.35 -7.26
CA GLU A 73 13.27 2.85 -7.96
C GLU A 73 12.79 2.31 -9.31
N SER A 74 13.22 2.98 -10.37
CA SER A 74 13.01 2.56 -11.75
C SER A 74 13.75 1.25 -11.98
N TYR A 75 13.03 0.12 -12.00
CA TYR A 75 13.55 -1.09 -12.61
C TYR A 75 13.74 -0.80 -14.11
N CYS A 76 14.97 -0.99 -14.58
CA CYS A 76 15.44 -0.70 -15.93
C CYS A 76 14.58 -1.28 -17.06
#